data_AF-A0A951BC84-F1
#
_entry.id   AF-A0A951BC84-F1
#
_cell.length_a   1.000
_cell.length_b   1.000
_cell.length_c   1.000
_cell.angle_alpha   90.00
_cell.angle_beta   90.00
_cell.angle_gamma   90.00
#
_symmetry.space_group_name_H-M   'P 1'
#
loop_
_entity.id
_entity.type
_entity.pdbx_description
1 polymer ?
#
loop_
_entity_poly.entity_id
_entity_poly.type
_entity_poly.pdbx_seq_one_letter_code
_entity_poly.pdbx_strand_id
1 'polypeptide(L)'
;GIKAIGGNYSGNVINMTIRDSVSSGNGANGIVGTGTASGAVIVMMIDHSTSSHNGGFGVIADGPKTTIRMGNSSIAGNIDGVGVSNGGVLQSYGTNRINGNSSDGIASLTPIGLH
;
A
#
# COMPACT_ATOMS: atom_id res chain seq x y z
N GLY A 1 8.74 -8.73 -0.02
CA GLY A 1 7.46 -8.07 0.27
C GLY A 1 6.40 -8.53 -0.70
N ILE A 2 5.14 -8.19 -0.45
CA ILE A 2 4.00 -8.51 -1.32
C ILE A 2 3.91 -7.41 -2.40
N LYS A 3 3.80 -7.80 -3.67
CA LYS A 3 3.91 -6.84 -4.78
C LYS A 3 2.92 -7.10 -5.92
N ALA A 4 2.29 -6.03 -6.41
CA ALA A 4 1.58 -5.97 -7.67
C ALA A 4 2.35 -5.07 -8.66
N ILE A 5 2.56 -5.53 -9.91
CA ILE A 5 3.28 -4.78 -10.95
C ILE A 5 2.44 -4.75 -12.22
N GLY A 6 2.03 -3.55 -12.66
CA GLY A 6 1.15 -3.38 -13.82
C GLY A 6 1.83 -3.48 -15.19
N GLY A 7 3.18 -3.50 -15.22
CA GLY A 7 3.97 -3.59 -16.45
C GLY A 7 3.59 -2.55 -17.52
N ASN A 8 3.91 -2.83 -18.78
CA ASN A 8 3.52 -1.99 -19.93
C ASN A 8 2.43 -2.68 -20.78
N TYR A 9 1.38 -3.18 -20.10
CA TYR A 9 0.29 -3.92 -20.75
C TYR A 9 -1.05 -3.21 -20.52
N SER A 10 -1.44 -2.38 -21.47
CA SER A 10 -2.70 -1.62 -21.41
C SER A 10 -3.92 -2.53 -21.49
N GLY A 11 -5.02 -2.12 -20.85
CA GLY A 11 -6.32 -2.78 -20.93
C GLY A 11 -6.60 -3.85 -19.87
N ASN A 12 -5.60 -4.23 -19.06
CA ASN A 12 -5.76 -5.23 -18.00
C ASN A 12 -5.98 -4.57 -16.62
N VAL A 13 -6.57 -5.34 -15.70
CA VAL A 13 -6.77 -4.94 -14.30
C VAL A 13 -6.17 -6.00 -13.40
N ILE A 14 -5.37 -5.57 -12.43
CA ILE A 14 -4.88 -6.38 -11.31
C ILE A 14 -5.73 -6.04 -10.09
N ASN A 15 -6.65 -6.94 -9.74
CA ASN A 15 -7.42 -6.88 -8.51
C ASN A 15 -6.77 -7.82 -7.49
N MET A 16 -6.21 -7.28 -6.41
CA MET A 16 -5.50 -8.05 -5.39
C MET A 16 -6.11 -7.80 -4.01
N THR A 17 -6.40 -8.87 -3.27
CA THR A 17 -6.78 -8.81 -1.86
C THR A 17 -5.67 -9.40 -1.01
N ILE A 18 -5.27 -8.67 0.02
CA ILE A 18 -4.29 -9.09 1.03
C ILE A 18 -5.03 -9.12 2.36
N ARG A 19 -5.23 -10.32 2.90
CA ARG A 19 -5.94 -10.51 4.16
C ARG A 19 -5.17 -11.49 5.04
N ASP A 20 -5.17 -11.24 6.36
CA ASP A 20 -4.53 -12.09 7.36
C ASP A 20 -3.06 -12.42 7.02
N SER A 21 -2.35 -11.42 6.47
CA SER A 21 -1.00 -11.60 5.94
C SER A 21 0.03 -10.79 6.72
N VAL A 22 1.28 -11.25 6.70
CA VAL A 22 2.43 -10.55 7.31
C VAL A 22 3.50 -10.32 6.26
N SER A 23 3.95 -9.07 6.11
CA SER A 23 5.12 -8.70 5.31
C SER A 23 6.12 -7.96 6.19
N SER A 24 7.17 -8.66 6.63
CA SER A 24 8.16 -8.08 7.54
C SER A 24 9.60 -8.40 7.19
N GLY A 25 10.54 -7.58 7.70
CA GLY A 25 11.97 -7.83 7.57
C GLY A 25 12.50 -7.70 6.15
N ASN A 26 11.77 -7.01 5.26
CA ASN A 26 12.20 -6.82 3.89
C ASN A 26 13.23 -5.69 3.81
N GLY A 27 14.30 -5.87 3.03
CA GLY A 27 15.33 -4.83 2.85
C GLY A 27 14.86 -3.56 2.11
N ALA A 28 13.67 -3.60 1.50
CA ALA A 28 13.02 -2.46 0.87
C ALA A 28 11.61 -2.31 1.46
N ASN A 29 10.56 -2.23 0.63
CA ASN A 29 9.18 -2.02 1.07
C ASN A 29 8.48 -3.34 1.47
N GLY A 30 7.46 -3.22 2.32
CA GLY A 30 6.60 -4.33 2.78
C GLY A 30 5.54 -4.73 1.76
N ILE A 31 4.57 -3.86 1.48
CA ILE A 31 3.48 -4.07 0.50
C ILE A 31 3.52 -2.96 -0.56
N VAL A 32 3.52 -3.34 -1.83
CA VAL A 32 3.77 -2.39 -2.94
C VAL A 32 2.83 -2.63 -4.12
N GLY A 33 2.21 -1.56 -4.61
CA GLY A 33 1.66 -1.51 -5.96
C GLY A 33 2.50 -0.60 -6.85
N THR A 34 2.96 -1.09 -8.00
CA THR A 34 3.75 -0.30 -8.98
C THR A 34 3.06 -0.31 -10.34
N GLY A 35 2.46 0.82 -10.70
CA GLY A 35 1.75 1.05 -11.95
C GLY A 35 2.47 2.05 -12.85
N THR A 36 2.13 2.05 -14.13
CA THR A 36 2.59 3.04 -15.10
C THR A 36 1.38 3.62 -15.84
N ALA A 37 1.53 4.75 -16.52
CA ALA A 37 0.42 5.36 -17.27
C ALA A 37 -0.10 4.44 -18.40
N SER A 38 0.78 3.66 -19.04
CA SER A 38 0.46 2.69 -20.10
C SER A 38 0.13 1.29 -19.58
N GLY A 39 0.33 1.04 -18.28
CA GLY A 39 0.17 -0.27 -17.67
C GLY A 39 -1.26 -0.64 -17.29
N ALA A 40 -1.37 -1.83 -16.70
CA ALA A 40 -2.60 -2.33 -16.09
C ALA A 40 -3.03 -1.45 -14.92
N VAL A 41 -4.34 -1.34 -14.70
CA VAL A 41 -4.89 -0.71 -13.49
C VAL A 41 -4.66 -1.64 -12.32
N ILE A 42 -4.13 -1.12 -11.21
CA ILE A 42 -3.90 -1.89 -9.98
C ILE A 42 -4.86 -1.41 -8.92
N VAL A 43 -5.67 -2.34 -8.40
CA VAL A 43 -6.54 -2.12 -7.26
C VAL A 43 -6.20 -3.15 -6.19
N MET A 44 -5.71 -2.67 -5.05
CA MET A 44 -5.36 -3.52 -3.91
C MET A 44 -6.27 -3.21 -2.72
N MET A 45 -6.77 -4.26 -2.07
CA MET A 45 -7.45 -4.18 -0.77
C MET A 45 -6.62 -4.89 0.28
N ILE A 46 -6.25 -4.18 1.34
CA ILE A 46 -5.51 -4.70 2.48
C ILE A 46 -6.44 -4.69 3.69
N ASP A 47 -6.62 -5.84 4.31
CA ASP A 47 -7.46 -6.00 5.50
C ASP A 47 -6.77 -6.93 6.50
N HIS A 48 -6.89 -6.66 7.80
CA HIS A 48 -6.36 -7.50 8.89
C HIS A 48 -4.91 -8.00 8.66
N SER A 49 -4.03 -7.15 8.12
CA SER A 49 -2.66 -7.55 7.75
C SER A 49 -1.62 -6.70 8.48
N THR A 50 -0.38 -7.21 8.54
CA THR A 50 0.73 -6.52 9.20
C THR A 50 1.87 -6.26 8.21
N SER A 51 2.37 -5.02 8.18
CA SER A 51 3.60 -4.66 7.47
C SER A 51 4.58 -4.03 8.45
N SER A 52 5.71 -4.70 8.74
CA SER A 52 6.59 -4.25 9.82
C SER A 52 8.08 -4.48 9.59
N HIS A 53 8.92 -3.65 10.22
CA HIS A 53 10.38 -3.81 10.17
C HIS A 53 10.95 -3.91 8.75
N ASN A 54 10.40 -3.13 7.82
CA ASN A 54 10.88 -3.06 6.44
C ASN A 54 11.80 -1.84 6.27
N GLY A 55 12.88 -2.01 5.48
CA GLY A 55 13.88 -0.98 5.20
C GLY A 55 13.42 0.15 4.28
N GLY A 56 12.11 0.27 4.06
CA GLY A 56 11.47 1.31 3.25
C GLY A 56 10.05 1.56 3.74
N PHE A 57 9.10 1.71 2.83
CA PHE A 57 7.68 1.87 3.15
C PHE A 57 7.06 0.57 3.67
N GLY A 58 6.23 0.65 4.71
CA GLY A 58 5.33 -0.43 5.11
C GLY A 58 4.31 -0.73 4.00
N VAL A 59 3.64 0.31 3.49
CA VAL A 59 2.72 0.23 2.34
C VAL A 59 2.96 1.41 1.40
N ILE A 60 3.11 1.17 0.10
CA ILE A 60 3.24 2.24 -0.89
C ILE A 60 2.43 1.99 -2.16
N ALA A 61 1.68 3.01 -2.57
CA ALA A 61 1.05 3.10 -3.89
C ALA A 61 1.93 3.95 -4.81
N ASP A 62 2.55 3.31 -5.80
CA ASP A 62 3.47 3.95 -6.74
C ASP A 62 2.89 3.90 -8.16
N GLY A 63 2.66 5.06 -8.76
CA GLY A 63 2.24 5.21 -10.15
C GLY A 63 0.75 5.55 -10.37
N PRO A 64 0.42 6.23 -11.48
CA PRO A 64 -0.87 6.93 -11.68
C PRO A 64 -2.09 6.00 -11.85
N LYS A 65 -1.86 4.70 -12.03
CA LYS A 65 -2.90 3.67 -12.17
C LYS A 65 -2.95 2.73 -10.96
N THR A 66 -2.32 3.12 -9.85
CA THR A 66 -2.26 2.32 -8.62
C THR A 66 -3.19 2.91 -7.57
N THR A 67 -4.14 2.11 -7.09
CA THR A 67 -4.95 2.42 -5.91
C THR A 67 -4.82 1.31 -4.89
N ILE A 68 -4.45 1.68 -3.66
CA ILE A 68 -4.44 0.79 -2.51
C ILE A 68 -5.46 1.29 -1.48
N ARG A 69 -6.31 0.39 -0.99
CA ARG A 69 -7.25 0.62 0.10
C ARG A 69 -6.85 -0.24 1.27
N MET A 70 -6.88 0.32 2.47
CA MET A 70 -6.49 -0.42 3.68
C MET A 70 -7.42 -0.18 4.86
N GLY A 71 -7.72 -1.26 5.58
CA GLY A 71 -8.46 -1.27 6.84
C GLY A 71 -7.88 -2.29 7.82
N ASN A 72 -8.15 -2.08 9.09
CA ASN A 72 -7.90 -3.03 10.19
C ASN A 72 -6.44 -3.56 10.28
N SER A 73 -5.48 -2.88 9.67
CA SER A 73 -4.12 -3.37 9.49
C SER A 73 -3.12 -2.66 10.43
N SER A 74 -1.97 -3.28 10.66
CA SER A 74 -0.90 -2.77 11.53
C SER A 74 0.36 -2.48 10.73
N ILE A 75 0.81 -1.22 10.75
CA ILE A 75 1.99 -0.76 10.02
C ILE A 75 2.97 -0.09 10.99
N ALA A 76 4.04 -0.79 11.34
CA ALA A 76 4.94 -0.36 12.42
C ALA A 76 6.40 -0.79 12.21
N GLY A 77 7.36 -0.02 12.73
CA GLY A 77 8.78 -0.36 12.68
C GLY A 77 9.41 -0.25 11.28
N ASN A 78 8.73 0.35 10.30
CA ASN A 78 9.28 0.62 8.98
C ASN A 78 10.05 1.96 8.99
N ILE A 79 10.82 2.25 7.93
CA ILE A 79 11.37 3.61 7.76
C ILE A 79 10.19 4.58 7.58
N ASP A 80 9.39 4.34 6.55
CA ASP A 80 8.14 5.07 6.32
C ASP A 80 6.96 4.11 6.55
N GLY A 81 5.93 4.53 7.27
CA GLY A 81 4.73 3.72 7.50
C GLY A 81 3.98 3.53 6.19
N VAL A 82 3.45 4.63 5.66
CA VAL A 82 2.71 4.63 4.40
C VAL A 82 3.17 5.72 3.44
N GLY A 83 2.99 5.49 2.13
CA GLY A 83 3.39 6.45 1.11
C GLY A 83 2.59 6.38 -0.19
N VAL A 84 2.63 7.49 -0.91
CA VAL A 84 2.21 7.59 -2.31
C VAL A 84 3.35 8.17 -3.12
N SER A 85 3.54 7.67 -4.34
CA SER A 85 4.52 8.21 -5.28
C SER A 85 3.97 8.18 -6.70
N ASN A 86 4.50 9.03 -7.57
CA ASN A 86 4.22 9.03 -9.01
C ASN A 86 2.72 9.04 -9.37
N GLY A 87 1.89 9.73 -8.57
CA GLY A 87 0.44 9.83 -8.80
C GLY A 87 -0.39 8.64 -8.30
N GLY A 88 0.20 7.74 -7.50
CA GLY A 88 -0.52 6.67 -6.83
C GLY A 88 -1.52 7.19 -5.79
N VAL A 89 -2.51 6.36 -5.49
CA VAL A 89 -3.57 6.67 -4.53
C VAL A 89 -3.56 5.65 -3.40
N LEU A 90 -3.49 6.13 -2.16
CA LEU A 90 -3.62 5.32 -0.95
C LEU A 90 -4.80 5.85 -0.13
N GLN A 91 -5.74 4.96 0.19
CA GLN A 91 -6.98 5.29 0.89
C GLN A 91 -7.12 4.41 2.15
N SER A 92 -7.74 4.96 3.19
CA SER A 92 -7.96 4.25 4.45
C SER A 92 -9.43 4.30 4.87
N TYR A 93 -9.87 3.21 5.48
CA TYR A 93 -11.14 3.16 6.20
C TYR A 93 -11.05 3.75 7.62
N GLY A 94 -9.89 4.29 8.02
CA GLY A 94 -9.67 4.93 9.33
C GLY A 94 -9.35 3.96 10.49
N THR A 95 -9.37 2.65 10.24
CA THR A 95 -9.20 1.61 11.29
C THR A 95 -7.79 1.03 11.38
N ASN A 96 -6.82 1.63 10.70
CA ASN A 96 -5.44 1.14 10.66
C ASN A 96 -4.63 1.69 11.84
N ARG A 97 -3.72 0.87 12.36
CA ARG A 97 -2.72 1.24 13.35
C ARG A 97 -1.42 1.52 12.60
N ILE A 98 -1.12 2.79 12.35
CA ILE A 98 0.08 3.23 11.65
C ILE A 98 0.88 4.07 12.65
N ASN A 99 1.82 3.44 13.33
CA ASN A 99 2.60 4.05 14.40
C ASN A 99 3.94 3.34 14.60
N GLY A 100 4.89 4.02 15.22
CA GLY A 100 6.20 3.44 15.54
C GLY A 100 7.07 3.17 14.31
N ASN A 101 6.80 3.85 13.19
CA ASN A 101 7.72 3.95 12.05
C ASN A 101 8.68 5.14 12.28
N SER A 102 9.77 5.26 11.51
CA SER A 102 10.62 6.47 11.61
C SER A 102 9.87 7.72 11.15
N SER A 103 8.98 7.55 10.17
CA SER A 103 7.95 8.48 9.73
C SER A 103 6.68 7.67 9.47
N ASP A 104 5.53 8.03 10.06
CA ASP A 104 4.30 7.25 9.86
C ASP A 104 3.69 7.45 8.46
N GLY A 105 4.15 8.44 7.70
CA GLY A 105 3.64 8.80 6.39
C GLY A 105 2.63 9.94 6.40
N ILE A 106 2.15 10.33 5.21
CA ILE A 106 1.34 11.56 5.05
C ILE A 106 -0.09 11.33 5.55
N ALA A 107 -0.59 12.26 6.36
CA ALA A 107 -1.93 12.31 6.97
C ALA A 107 -3.13 12.28 6.00
N SER A 108 -2.90 12.19 4.68
CA SER A 108 -3.95 12.02 3.67
C SER A 108 -4.06 10.56 3.26
N LEU A 109 -4.44 9.70 4.21
CA LEU A 109 -5.26 8.58 3.77
C LEU A 109 -6.60 9.21 3.41
N THR A 110 -6.90 9.34 2.11
CA THR A 110 -8.22 9.84 1.70
C THR A 110 -9.26 8.98 2.39
N PRO A 111 -10.11 9.57 3.28
CA PRO A 111 -11.07 8.77 4.01
C PRO A 111 -12.01 8.10 3.03
N ILE A 112 -12.15 6.79 3.14
CA ILE A 112 -13.26 6.09 2.53
C ILE A 112 -14.40 6.22 3.54
N GLY A 113 -15.48 6.90 3.19
CA GLY A 113 -16.62 7.07 4.08
C GLY A 113 -17.10 5.72 4.62
N LEU A 114 -17.30 5.63 5.94
CA LEU A 114 -17.99 4.50 6.55
C LEU A 114 -19.47 4.61 6.21
N HIS A 115 -19.98 3.69 5.40
CA HIS A 115 -21.42 3.50 5.18
C HIS A 115 -22.02 2.59 6.25
#